data_AF-A0AA89SSC0-F1
#
_entry.id   AF-A0AA89SSC0-F1
#
_cell.length_a   1.000
_cell.length_b   1.000
_cell.length_c   1.000
_cell.angle_alpha   90.00
_cell.angle_beta   90.00
_cell.angle_gamma   90.00
#
_symmetry.space_group_name_H-M   'P 1'
#
loop_
_entity.id
_entity.type
_entity.pdbx_description
1 polymer ?
#
loop_
_entity_poly.entity_id
_entity_poly.type
_entity_poly.pdbx_seq_one_letter_code
_entity_poly.pdbx_strand_id
1 'polypeptide(L)' 'MKIIEIPVLEEDNTYRFMIQLRLETFIAKVYRSRNARSVYSFREYLKKVLKWPVYEQIFKADVLKNNA' A
#
# COMPACT_ATOMS: atom_id res chain seq x y z
N MET A 1 9.15 14.72 1.33
CA MET A 1 8.59 13.47 1.87
C MET A 1 7.91 12.74 0.72
N LYS A 2 8.29 11.50 0.42
CA LYS A 2 7.72 10.70 -0.67
C LYS A 2 7.11 9.42 -0.12
N ILE A 3 5.94 9.04 -0.64
CA ILE A 3 5.32 7.73 -0.39
C ILE A 3 5.44 6.94 -1.70
N ILE A 4 5.97 5.72 -1.60
CA ILE A 4 6.29 4.87 -2.76
C ILE A 4 5.63 3.49 -2.62
N GLU A 5 5.64 2.73 -3.71
CA GLU A 5 5.11 1.36 -3.78
C GLU A 5 3.62 1.28 -3.41
N ILE A 6 2.85 2.26 -3.89
CA ILE A 6 1.39 2.25 -3.80
C ILE A 6 0.87 1.25 -4.84
N PRO A 7 0.13 0.19 -4.43
CA PRO A 7 -0.36 -0.80 -5.37
C PRO A 7 -1.44 -0.19 -6.27
N VAL A 8 -1.39 -0.52 -7.56
CA VAL A 8 -2.43 -0.15 -8.53
C VAL A 8 -3.44 -1.29 -8.60
N LEU A 9 -4.70 -0.99 -8.29
CA LEU A 9 -5.78 -1.98 -8.29
C LEU A 9 -6.80 -1.62 -9.37
N GLU A 10 -7.33 -2.65 -10.04
CA GLU A 10 -8.47 -2.51 -10.95
C GLU A 10 -9.69 -1.95 -10.21
N GLU A 11 -10.59 -1.30 -10.94
CA GLU A 11 -11.77 -0.65 -10.36
C GLU A 11 -12.70 -1.63 -9.63
N ASP A 12 -12.78 -2.87 -10.12
CA ASP A 12 -13.60 -3.97 -9.59
C ASP A 12 -12.89 -4.80 -8.52
N ASN A 13 -11.66 -4.46 -8.15
CA ASN A 13 -10.89 -5.22 -7.16
C ASN A 13 -11.52 -5.09 -5.76
N THR A 14 -11.85 -6.23 -5.15
CA THR A 14 -12.46 -6.33 -3.81
C THR A 14 -11.69 -5.58 -2.71
N TYR A 15 -10.37 -5.38 -2.87
CA TYR A 15 -9.53 -4.70 -1.88
C TYR A 15 -9.36 -3.20 -2.11
N ARG A 16 -9.89 -2.64 -3.21
CA ARG A 16 -9.68 -1.23 -3.60
C ARG A 16 -10.04 -0.25 -2.49
N PHE A 17 -11.24 -0.38 -1.93
CA PHE A 17 -11.71 0.49 -0.84
C PHE A 17 -10.83 0.37 0.42
N MET A 18 -10.51 -0.85 0.84
CA MET A 18 -9.66 -1.09 2.00
C MET A 18 -8.28 -0.45 1.81
N ILE A 19 -7.70 -0.56 0.62
CA ILE A 19 -6.37 -0.04 0.31
C ILE A 19 -6.37 1.48 0.26
N GLN A 20 -7.41 2.10 -0.31
CA GLN A 20 -7.59 3.54 -0.28
C GLN A 20 -7.66 4.08 1.14
N LEU A 21 -8.52 3.51 1.99
CA LEU A 21 -8.66 3.93 3.40
C LEU A 21 -7.34 3.76 4.18
N ARG A 22 -6.60 2.68 3.92
CA ARG A 22 -5.28 2.43 4.53
C ARG A 22 -4.25 3.44 4.07
N LEU A 23 -4.28 3.88 2.82
CA LEU A 23 -3.38 4.88 2.26
C LEU A 23 -3.61 6.24 2.91
N GLU A 24 -4.86 6.68 3.01
CA GLU A 24 -5.24 7.92 3.68
C GLU A 24 -4.77 7.91 5.15
N THR A 25 -5.01 6.79 5.85
CA THR A 25 -4.54 6.58 7.24
C THR A 25 -3.02 6.66 7.33
N PHE A 26 -2.31 6.04 6.39
CA PHE A 26 -0.84 6.03 6.38
C PHE A 26 -0.26 7.42 6.11
N ILE A 27 -0.81 8.16 5.14
CA ILE A 27 -0.46 9.55 4.85
C ILE A 27 -0.62 10.39 6.12
N ALA A 28 -1.79 10.36 6.75
CA ALA A 28 -2.03 11.13 7.97
C ALA A 28 -1.02 10.80 9.10
N LYS A 29 -0.69 9.52 9.28
CA LYS A 29 0.32 9.07 10.25
C LYS A 29 1.71 9.60 9.91
N VAL A 30 2.10 9.53 8.65
CA VAL A 30 3.42 9.96 8.17
C VAL A 30 3.60 11.48 8.32
N TYR A 31 2.59 12.27 7.98
CA TYR A 31 2.61 13.73 8.14
C TYR A 31 2.64 14.20 9.60
N ARG A 32 2.06 13.42 10.52
CA ARG A 32 2.08 13.71 11.97
C ARG A 32 3.34 13.21 12.68
N SER A 33 4.20 12.44 12.00
CA SER A 33 5.40 11.86 12.61
C SER A 33 6.47 12.93 12.86
N ARG A 34 6.94 13.03 14.11
CA ARG A 34 8.09 13.89 14.47
C ARG A 34 9.41 13.39 13.88
N ASN A 35 9.51 12.09 13.55
CA ASN A 35 10.68 11.48 12.92
C ASN A 35 10.44 11.38 11.41
N ALA A 36 10.59 12.51 10.72
CA ALA A 36 10.35 12.60 9.29
C ALA A 36 11.47 11.89 8.50
N ARG A 37 11.14 10.76 7.88
CA ARG A 37 11.96 10.15 6.82
C ARG A 37 11.71 10.87 5.49
N SER A 38 12.70 10.85 4.60
CA SER A 38 12.56 11.39 3.25
C SER A 38 11.64 10.54 2.37
N VAL A 39 11.62 9.21 2.60
CA VAL A 39 10.88 8.22 1.82
C VAL A 39 10.18 7.20 2.74
N TYR A 40 8.94 6.83 2.39
CA TYR A 40 8.11 5.84 3.08
C TYR A 40 7.53 4.83 2.09
N SER A 41 7.67 3.54 2.37
CA SER A 41 7.06 2.47 1.58
C SER A 41 5.66 2.14 2.11
N PHE A 42 4.66 2.25 1.25
CA PHE A 42 3.30 1.84 1.58
C PHE A 42 3.18 0.31 1.60
N ARG A 43 3.89 -0.39 0.73
CA ARG A 43 4.01 -1.85 0.72
C ARG A 43 4.50 -2.40 2.06
N GLU A 44 5.58 -1.85 2.61
CA GLU A 44 6.10 -2.27 3.92
C GLU A 44 5.14 -1.96 5.07
N TYR A 45 4.36 -0.88 4.98
CA TYR A 45 3.29 -0.63 5.93
C TYR A 45 2.19 -1.70 5.82
N LEU A 46 1.70 -1.98 4.62
CA LEU A 46 0.65 -2.97 4.39
C LEU A 46 1.07 -4.37 4.84
N LYS A 47 2.34 -4.75 4.61
CA LYS A 47 2.92 -6.02 5.09
C LYS A 47 2.78 -6.20 6.60
N LYS A 48 2.80 -5.10 7.38
CA LYS A 48 2.68 -5.12 8.85
C LYS A 48 1.24 -5.15 9.34
N VAL A 49 0.31 -4.54 8.60
CA VAL A 49 -1.06 -4.32 9.08
C VAL A 49 -2.11 -5.25 8.46
N LEU A 50 -1.78 -5.93 7.37
CA LEU A 50 -2.66 -6.88 6.72
C LEU A 50 -2.36 -8.32 7.17
N LYS A 51 -3.39 -9.16 7.14
CA LYS A 51 -3.19 -10.61 7.20
C LYS A 51 -2.41 -11.05 5.96
N TRP A 52 -1.49 -11.99 6.15
CA TRP A 52 -0.60 -12.46 5.08
C TRP A 52 -1.32 -12.85 3.77
N PRO A 53 -2.44 -13.61 3.78
CA PRO A 53 -3.14 -13.98 2.54
C PRO A 53 -3.68 -12.77 1.76
N VAL A 54 -4.13 -11.73 2.47
CA VAL A 54 -4.65 -10.50 1.85
C VAL A 54 -3.49 -9.71 1.24
N TYR A 55 -2.38 -9.58 1.96
CA TYR A 55 -1.18 -8.94 1.45
C TYR A 55 -0.67 -9.62 0.18
N GLU A 56 -0.60 -10.96 0.17
CA GLU A 56 -0.24 -11.71 -1.03
C GLU A 56 -1.19 -11.41 -2.20
N GLN A 57 -2.50 -11.45 -2.01
CA GLN A 57 -3.44 -11.20 -3.12
C GLN A 57 -3.30 -9.82 -3.75
N ILE A 58 -2.96 -8.80 -2.96
CA ILE A 58 -2.73 -7.44 -3.46
C ILE A 58 -1.44 -7.35 -4.28
N PHE A 59 -0.34 -7.96 -3.83
CA PHE A 59 0.99 -7.77 -4.43
C PHE A 59 1.43 -8.90 -5.37
N LYS A 60 0.75 -10.04 -5.38
CA LYS A 60 1.03 -11.17 -6.29
C LYS A 60 0.41 -10.95 -7.66
N ALA A 61 -0.70 -10.20 -7.73
CA ALA A 61 -1.32 -9.79 -8.99
C ALA A 61 -0.44 -8.82 -9.81
N ASP A 62 0.35 -7.97 -9.15
CA ASP A 62 1.20 -6.96 -9.79
C ASP A 62 2.40 -7.57 -10.55
N VAL A 63 2.90 -8.73 -10.09
CA VAL A 63 4.00 -9.46 -10.74
C VAL A 63 3.61 -9.98 -12.13
N LEU A 64 2.31 -10.23 -12.36
CA LEU A 64 1.82 -10.75 -13.64
C LEU A 64 1.54 -9.63 -14.67
N LYS A 65 1.32 -8.38 -14.25
CA LYS A 65 1.02 -7.27 -15.15
C LYS A 65 2.25 -6.59 -15.76
N ASN A 66 3.44 -6.80 -15.18
CA ASN A 66 4.68 -6.19 -15.65
C ASN A 66 5.54 -7.11 -16.54
N ASN A 67 5.00 -8.25 -17.01
CA ASN A 67 5.72 -9.26 -17.82
C ASN A 67 5.02 -9.60 -19.17
N ALA A 68 4.20 -8.70 -19.71
CA ALA A 68 3.62 -8.86 -21.05
C ALA A 68 4.14 -7.79 -22.00
#